data_AF-A0A254QPB9-F1
#
_entry.id   AF-A0A254QPB9-F1
#
_cell.length_a   1.000
_cell.length_b   1.000
_cell.length_c   1.000
_cell.angle_alpha   90.00
_cell.angle_beta   90.00
_cell.angle_gamma   90.00
#
_symmetry.space_group_name_H-M   'P 1'
#
loop_
_entity.id
_entity.type
_entity.pdbx_description
1 polymer ?
#
loop_
_entity_poly.entity_id
_entity_poly.type
_entity_poly.pdbx_seq_one_letter_code
_entity_poly.pdbx_strand_id
1 'polypeptide(L)'
;MVIIDSTYELSSPFLDMVSDIPVLTFGKRVQALDHQIALTGVNVSFAAAGLTGNAATIAEKVDPLVQGWISGEAVEDQNLHDFLLASANQPSLSVLQDQMGQHMDASQHYGLSVTQHANSISHLENLHSFGTEEGSFASIREAEYTWFKATYKNTDDLLNGRISTMTGLAFGRQVALDENWRSGLGAIVNRNKFDNALLSSEGTSYHIGAVLKYMNGPWLATTALSGSYQEAESHRIVPGGAIARSNQRGSGMSARFRAGYEFELGTGYVMPLVDLDVSWMRAGSRISGNRRWNVRSGGV
;
A
#
# COMPACT_ATOMS: atom_id res chain seq x y z
N MET A 1 4.05 0.28 41.14
CA MET A 1 4.81 0.06 42.39
C MET A 1 5.88 -0.96 42.09
N VAL A 2 7.13 -0.54 41.88
CA VAL A 2 8.25 -1.44 41.64
C VAL A 2 8.94 -1.61 43.00
N ILE A 3 8.94 -2.83 43.54
CA ILE A 3 9.71 -3.18 44.75
C ILE A 3 11.04 -3.74 44.26
N ILE A 4 12.14 -3.10 44.66
CA ILE A 4 13.50 -3.60 44.43
C ILE A 4 14.05 -3.97 45.81
N ASP A 5 14.41 -5.25 45.99
CA ASP A 5 15.10 -5.77 47.17
C ASP A 5 16.61 -5.66 46.94
N SER A 6 17.36 -5.01 47.84
CA SER A 6 18.82 -5.06 47.77
C SER A 6 19.50 -4.70 49.09
N THR A 7 20.41 -5.56 49.52
CA THR A 7 21.32 -5.43 50.67
C THR A 7 22.76 -5.04 50.26
N TYR A 8 22.94 -4.11 49.31
CA TYR A 8 24.27 -3.73 48.79
C TYR A 8 24.53 -2.21 48.71
N GLU A 9 25.80 -1.81 48.85
CA GLU A 9 26.28 -0.43 48.83
C GLU A 9 25.98 0.32 47.52
N LEU A 10 25.52 1.56 47.68
CA LEU A 10 25.05 2.47 46.64
C LEU A 10 26.15 2.90 45.67
N SER A 11 26.16 2.33 44.47
CA SER A 11 26.96 2.78 43.34
C SER A 11 26.07 3.09 42.11
N SER A 12 26.64 3.73 41.09
CA SER A 12 26.05 3.97 39.75
C SER A 12 25.18 2.85 39.14
N PRO A 13 25.44 1.54 39.35
CA PRO A 13 24.67 0.45 38.73
C PRO A 13 23.19 0.41 39.10
N PHE A 14 22.76 1.05 40.19
CA PHE A 14 21.35 1.03 40.62
C PHE A 14 20.45 1.85 39.67
N LEU A 15 20.96 2.95 39.13
CA LEU A 15 20.26 3.79 38.15
C LEU A 15 20.09 3.09 36.79
N ASP A 16 21.00 2.15 36.49
CA ASP A 16 21.02 1.36 35.26
C ASP A 16 19.97 0.22 35.27
N MET A 17 19.44 -0.14 36.45
CA MET A 17 18.37 -1.15 36.59
C MET A 17 16.98 -0.58 36.23
N VAL A 18 16.83 0.74 36.18
CA VAL A 18 15.60 1.40 35.72
C VAL A 18 15.78 1.73 34.23
N SER A 19 15.35 0.82 33.35
CA SER A 19 15.43 1.05 31.90
C SER A 19 14.41 2.09 31.47
N ASP A 20 14.85 2.99 30.59
CA ASP A 20 13.92 3.85 29.85
C ASP A 20 13.14 2.97 28.86
N ILE A 21 11.85 3.26 28.71
CA ILE A 21 11.01 2.74 27.62
C ILE A 21 10.74 3.92 26.68
N PRO A 22 10.57 3.70 25.36
CA PRO A 22 10.61 4.78 24.37
C PRO A 22 9.63 5.93 24.63
N VAL A 23 8.47 5.64 25.23
CA VAL A 23 7.41 6.62 25.47
C VAL A 23 7.49 7.29 26.85
N LEU A 24 8.39 6.85 27.74
CA LEU A 24 8.47 7.34 29.11
C LEU A 24 9.71 8.20 29.29
N THR A 25 9.52 9.41 29.79
CA THR A 25 10.60 10.30 30.20
C THR A 25 10.47 10.59 31.69
N PHE A 26 11.58 10.55 32.42
CA PHE A 26 11.60 10.82 33.86
C PHE A 26 13.00 11.18 34.32
N GLY A 27 13.10 12.02 35.34
CA GLY A 27 14.32 12.25 36.11
C GLY A 27 14.49 11.15 37.16
N LYS A 28 15.74 10.73 37.38
CA LYS A 28 16.11 9.75 38.42
C LYS A 28 16.92 10.46 39.51
N ARG A 29 16.58 10.25 40.78
CA ARG A 29 17.37 10.73 41.92
C ARG A 29 17.48 9.65 42.98
N VAL A 30 18.71 9.35 43.41
CA VAL A 30 18.95 8.47 44.56
C VAL A 30 18.57 9.23 45.83
N GLN A 31 17.70 8.65 46.65
CA GLN A 31 17.45 9.15 48.01
C GLN A 31 18.44 8.48 48.97
N ALA A 32 19.28 9.29 49.60
CA ALA A 32 20.46 8.85 50.35
C ALA A 32 20.15 8.05 51.63
N LEU A 33 18.89 7.93 52.04
CA LEU A 33 18.53 7.35 53.34
C LEU A 33 17.90 5.95 53.27
N ASP A 34 17.37 5.49 52.13
CA ASP A 34 16.54 4.27 52.09
C ASP A 34 16.77 3.32 50.91
N HIS A 35 17.91 3.40 50.19
CA HIS A 35 18.14 2.63 48.95
C HIS A 35 17.01 2.78 47.90
N GLN A 36 16.32 3.93 47.90
CA GLN A 36 15.21 4.21 47.00
C GLN A 36 15.65 5.10 45.84
N ILE A 37 15.17 4.77 44.64
CA ILE A 37 15.22 5.66 43.47
C ILE A 37 13.91 6.43 43.42
N ALA A 38 13.97 7.75 43.54
CA ALA A 38 12.85 8.62 43.26
C ALA A 38 12.80 8.96 41.77
N LEU A 39 11.66 8.71 41.14
CA LEU A 39 11.36 9.16 39.79
C LEU A 39 10.61 10.50 39.88
N THR A 40 11.10 11.51 39.18
CA THR A 40 10.50 12.86 39.15
C THR A 40 10.20 13.30 37.74
N GLY A 41 9.14 14.06 37.52
CA GLY A 41 8.80 14.56 36.17
C GLY A 41 8.47 13.43 35.19
N VAL A 42 7.81 12.38 35.68
CA VAL A 42 7.37 11.25 34.85
C VAL A 42 6.35 11.75 33.83
N ASN A 43 6.68 11.62 32.56
CA ASN A 43 5.81 11.97 31.45
C ASN A 43 5.76 10.81 30.44
N VAL A 44 4.55 10.47 30.00
CA VAL A 44 4.30 9.45 28.98
C VAL A 44 3.88 10.16 27.70
N SER A 45 4.68 10.06 26.65
CA SER A 45 4.31 10.61 25.34
C SER A 45 4.81 9.72 24.22
N PHE A 46 3.86 9.23 23.42
CA PHE A 46 4.15 8.57 22.15
C PHE A 46 4.72 9.57 21.15
N ALA A 47 4.23 10.82 21.15
CA ALA A 47 4.71 11.86 20.25
C ALA A 47 6.19 12.21 20.49
N ALA A 48 6.64 12.14 21.76
CA ALA A 48 8.04 12.37 22.13
C ALA A 48 8.95 11.15 21.94
N ALA A 49 8.42 9.98 21.57
CA ALA A 49 9.19 8.73 21.52
C ALA A 49 10.20 8.64 20.37
N GLY A 50 10.23 9.63 19.46
CA GLY A 50 11.12 9.63 18.29
C GLY A 50 10.63 8.74 17.14
N LEU A 51 9.33 8.42 17.10
CA LEU A 51 8.71 7.69 16.00
C LEU A 51 8.79 8.50 14.69
N THR A 52 8.79 7.78 13.56
CA THR A 52 8.88 8.40 12.22
C THR A 52 7.73 7.95 11.31
N GLY A 53 7.50 8.68 10.22
CA GLY A 53 6.48 8.35 9.21
C GLY A 53 5.06 8.28 9.79
N ASN A 54 4.28 7.28 9.35
CA ASN A 54 2.91 7.10 9.81
C ASN A 54 2.81 6.81 11.32
N ALA A 55 3.81 6.13 11.90
CA ALA A 55 3.85 5.88 13.34
C ALA A 55 3.93 7.17 14.16
N ALA A 56 4.67 8.18 13.68
CA ALA A 56 4.71 9.50 14.29
C ALA A 56 3.34 10.20 14.23
N THR A 57 2.69 10.19 13.07
CA THR A 57 1.34 10.76 12.91
C THR A 57 0.30 10.05 13.78
N ILE A 58 0.41 8.73 13.96
CA ILE A 58 -0.45 7.98 14.87
C ILE A 58 -0.15 8.39 16.31
N ALA A 59 1.13 8.49 16.69
CA ALA A 59 1.59 8.91 18.00
C ALA A 59 1.01 10.28 18.41
N GLU A 60 1.09 11.27 17.53
CA GLU A 60 0.49 12.61 17.73
C GLU A 60 -1.03 12.55 17.98
N LYS A 61 -1.73 11.60 17.35
CA LYS A 61 -3.18 11.45 17.51
C LYS A 61 -3.59 10.71 18.78
N VAL A 62 -2.77 9.78 19.26
CA VAL A 62 -3.07 9.01 20.48
C VAL A 62 -2.60 9.71 21.74
N ASP A 63 -1.60 10.59 21.64
CA ASP A 63 -1.03 11.31 22.80
C ASP A 63 -2.11 12.02 23.65
N PRO A 64 -3.03 12.80 23.05
CA PRO A 64 -4.09 13.47 23.82
C PRO A 64 -5.01 12.48 24.56
N LEU A 65 -5.29 11.31 23.98
CA LEU A 65 -6.11 10.27 24.62
C LEU A 65 -5.40 9.69 25.84
N VAL A 66 -4.10 9.40 25.70
CA VAL A 66 -3.27 8.87 26.79
C VAL A 66 -3.15 9.89 27.92
N GLN A 67 -2.94 11.17 27.60
CA GLN A 67 -2.90 12.26 28.58
C GLN A 67 -4.23 12.42 29.32
N GLY A 68 -5.35 12.32 28.59
CA GLY A 68 -6.70 12.30 29.19
C GLY A 68 -6.84 11.18 30.24
N TRP A 69 -6.47 9.96 29.90
CA TRP A 69 -6.55 8.82 30.84
C TRP A 69 -5.65 8.98 32.06
N ILE A 70 -4.43 9.51 31.89
CA ILE A 70 -3.53 9.83 33.01
C ILE A 70 -4.15 10.88 33.93
N SER A 71 -4.89 11.85 33.37
CA SER A 71 -5.60 12.88 34.13
C SER A 71 -6.91 12.39 34.78
N GLY A 72 -7.29 11.13 34.55
CA GLY A 72 -8.47 10.50 35.15
C GLY A 72 -9.73 10.53 34.28
N GLU A 73 -9.62 10.85 32.99
CA GLU A 73 -10.74 10.69 32.06
C GLU A 73 -11.15 9.22 31.91
N ALA A 74 -12.45 8.99 31.68
CA ALA A 74 -12.97 7.64 31.52
C ALA A 74 -12.44 6.97 30.24
N VAL A 75 -12.12 5.68 30.35
CA VAL A 75 -11.73 4.86 29.21
C VAL A 75 -12.99 4.43 28.44
N GLU A 76 -13.24 5.08 27.30
CA GLU A 76 -14.38 4.73 26.43
C GLU A 76 -14.11 3.48 25.57
N ASP A 77 -12.85 3.22 25.21
CA ASP A 77 -12.43 2.07 24.39
C ASP A 77 -11.34 1.27 25.11
N GLN A 78 -11.77 0.25 25.86
CA GLN A 78 -10.87 -0.62 26.64
C GLN A 78 -9.84 -1.34 25.75
N ASN A 79 -10.21 -1.72 24.52
CA ASN A 79 -9.30 -2.44 23.63
C ASN A 79 -8.17 -1.53 23.13
N LEU A 80 -8.50 -0.27 22.81
CA LEU A 80 -7.49 0.72 22.46
C LEU A 80 -6.61 1.06 23.67
N HIS A 81 -7.21 1.21 24.85
CA HIS A 81 -6.48 1.45 26.08
C HIS A 81 -5.47 0.33 26.36
N ASP A 82 -5.91 -0.94 26.34
CA ASP A 82 -5.05 -2.09 26.60
C ASP A 82 -3.94 -2.21 25.56
N PHE A 83 -4.24 -1.89 24.30
CA PHE A 83 -3.23 -1.82 23.24
C PHE A 83 -2.20 -0.73 23.47
N LEU A 84 -2.62 0.50 23.75
CA LEU A 84 -1.71 1.60 23.98
C LEU A 84 -0.88 1.37 25.25
N LEU A 85 -1.47 0.75 26.28
CA LEU A 85 -0.72 0.29 27.45
C LEU A 85 0.34 -0.76 27.08
N ALA A 86 -0.02 -1.75 26.26
CA ALA A 86 0.95 -2.74 25.78
C ALA A 86 2.05 -2.10 24.91
N SER A 87 1.68 -1.19 24.00
CA SER A 87 2.60 -0.43 23.15
C SER A 87 3.56 0.42 23.98
N ALA A 88 3.07 1.07 25.04
CA ALA A 88 3.90 1.88 25.93
C ALA A 88 4.98 1.04 26.62
N ASN A 89 4.68 -0.23 26.92
CA ASN A 89 5.62 -1.15 27.57
C ASN A 89 6.63 -1.81 26.61
N GLN A 90 6.67 -1.42 25.32
CA GLN A 90 7.63 -2.01 24.39
C GLN A 90 9.07 -1.59 24.72
N PRO A 91 10.04 -2.52 24.69
CA PRO A 91 11.40 -2.26 25.16
C PRO A 91 12.27 -1.51 24.14
N SER A 92 11.83 -1.37 22.89
CA SER A 92 12.59 -0.67 21.85
C SER A 92 11.71 0.18 20.94
N LEU A 93 12.31 1.24 20.41
CA LEU A 93 11.64 2.14 19.47
C LEU A 93 11.21 1.42 18.18
N SER A 94 12.00 0.44 17.71
CA SER A 94 11.68 -0.33 16.51
C SER A 94 10.43 -1.18 16.69
N VAL A 95 10.30 -1.88 17.83
CA VAL A 95 9.13 -2.72 18.12
C VAL A 95 7.89 -1.86 18.33
N LEU A 96 8.03 -0.72 19.00
CA LEU A 96 6.95 0.25 19.13
C LEU A 96 6.49 0.79 17.76
N GLN A 97 7.45 1.14 16.89
CA GLN A 97 7.16 1.64 15.55
C GLN A 97 6.43 0.59 14.71
N ASP A 98 6.87 -0.67 14.76
CA ASP A 98 6.23 -1.78 14.06
C ASP A 98 4.82 -2.04 14.60
N GLN A 99 4.64 -2.09 15.93
CA GLN A 99 3.34 -2.32 16.56
C GLN A 99 2.33 -1.22 16.22
N MET A 100 2.74 0.04 16.30
CA MET A 100 1.91 1.19 15.94
C MET A 100 1.58 1.19 14.44
N GLY A 101 2.58 0.93 13.59
CA GLY A 101 2.41 0.85 12.14
C GLY A 101 1.46 -0.27 11.72
N GLN A 102 1.66 -1.49 12.20
CA GLN A 102 0.87 -2.65 11.77
C GLN A 102 -0.60 -2.57 12.17
N HIS A 103 -0.91 -2.03 13.36
CA HIS A 103 -2.28 -2.08 13.89
C HIS A 103 -3.06 -0.78 13.71
N MET A 104 -2.39 0.36 13.56
CA MET A 104 -3.05 1.65 13.53
C MET A 104 -2.89 2.40 12.19
N ASP A 105 -1.91 2.04 11.34
CA ASP A 105 -1.69 2.71 10.06
C ASP A 105 -2.82 2.47 9.05
N ALA A 106 -3.62 3.52 8.83
CA ALA A 106 -4.71 3.48 7.88
C ALA A 106 -4.24 3.46 6.41
N SER A 107 -2.99 3.83 6.12
CA SER A 107 -2.45 3.81 4.76
C SER A 107 -2.21 2.40 4.24
N GLN A 108 -2.16 1.37 5.10
CA GLN A 108 -2.07 -0.03 4.64
C GLN A 108 -3.28 -0.44 3.78
N HIS A 109 -4.41 0.26 3.90
CA HIS A 109 -5.55 0.12 3.00
C HIS A 109 -5.22 0.46 1.53
N TYR A 110 -4.16 1.23 1.26
CA TYR A 110 -3.81 1.73 -0.07
C TYR A 110 -3.31 0.66 -1.06
N GLY A 111 -3.15 -0.60 -0.63
CA GLY A 111 -2.65 -1.70 -1.46
C GLY A 111 -3.38 -1.89 -2.81
N LEU A 112 -4.66 -1.51 -2.88
CA LEU A 112 -5.44 -1.57 -4.13
C LEU A 112 -5.09 -0.51 -5.16
N SER A 113 -4.62 0.68 -4.76
CA SER A 113 -4.15 1.67 -5.73
C SER A 113 -2.92 1.16 -6.51
N VAL A 114 -2.03 0.42 -5.84
CA VAL A 114 -0.87 -0.23 -6.47
C VAL A 114 -1.33 -1.28 -7.46
N THR A 115 -2.35 -2.08 -7.09
CA THR A 115 -2.99 -3.03 -8.01
C THR A 115 -3.67 -2.32 -9.18
N GLN A 116 -4.28 -1.14 -8.98
CA GLN A 116 -4.90 -0.36 -10.04
C GLN A 116 -3.91 0.08 -11.12
N HIS A 117 -2.70 0.48 -10.72
CA HIS A 117 -1.62 0.81 -11.64
C HIS A 117 -1.23 -0.42 -12.46
N ALA A 118 -0.92 -1.54 -11.78
CA ALA A 118 -0.55 -2.78 -12.46
C ALA A 118 -1.62 -3.27 -13.44
N ASN A 119 -2.90 -3.15 -13.07
CA ASN A 119 -4.03 -3.52 -13.92
C ASN A 119 -4.18 -2.57 -15.12
N SER A 120 -3.92 -1.27 -14.92
CA SER A 120 -3.93 -0.28 -16.00
C SER A 120 -2.81 -0.56 -17.01
N ILE A 121 -1.61 -0.89 -16.52
CA ILE A 121 -0.48 -1.31 -17.37
C ILE A 121 -0.81 -2.60 -18.12
N SER A 122 -1.39 -3.60 -17.45
CA SER A 122 -1.83 -4.84 -18.11
C SER A 122 -2.89 -4.59 -19.18
N HIS A 123 -3.81 -3.64 -18.96
CA HIS A 123 -4.79 -3.24 -19.97
C HIS A 123 -4.12 -2.59 -21.18
N LEU A 124 -3.18 -1.68 -20.94
CA LEU A 124 -2.40 -1.03 -22.00
C LEU A 124 -1.61 -2.07 -22.80
N GLU A 125 -0.97 -3.06 -22.16
CA GLU A 125 -0.33 -4.18 -22.88
C GLU A 125 -1.32 -4.95 -23.75
N ASN A 126 -2.52 -5.25 -23.22
CA ASN A 126 -3.51 -5.99 -23.97
C ASN A 126 -3.94 -5.27 -25.25
N LEU A 127 -4.00 -3.94 -25.23
CA LEU A 127 -4.27 -3.10 -26.41
C LEU A 127 -3.11 -3.16 -27.44
N HIS A 128 -1.87 -3.33 -27.00
CA HIS A 128 -0.67 -3.36 -27.87
C HIS A 128 -0.33 -4.75 -28.44
N SER A 129 -0.96 -5.81 -27.96
CA SER A 129 -0.40 -7.17 -28.03
C SER A 129 -0.80 -7.97 -29.29
N PHE A 130 -0.58 -7.55 -30.55
CA PHE A 130 -0.98 -8.40 -31.70
C PHE A 130 -0.18 -8.17 -32.98
N GLY A 131 0.74 -9.09 -33.32
CA GLY A 131 1.45 -9.11 -34.61
C GLY A 131 0.76 -9.99 -35.67
N THR A 132 1.27 -9.96 -36.90
CA THR A 132 0.89 -10.86 -37.99
C THR A 132 1.85 -12.04 -38.10
N GLU A 133 1.39 -13.17 -38.66
CA GLU A 133 2.21 -14.40 -38.70
C GLU A 133 3.21 -14.43 -39.88
N GLU A 134 3.01 -13.62 -40.93
CA GLU A 134 3.77 -13.75 -42.19
C GLU A 134 4.15 -12.42 -42.86
N GLY A 135 5.30 -12.42 -43.56
CA GLY A 135 5.80 -11.32 -44.39
C GLY A 135 6.99 -10.56 -43.79
N SER A 136 7.61 -9.67 -44.59
CA SER A 136 8.59 -8.71 -44.06
C SER A 136 7.95 -7.83 -42.99
N PHE A 137 8.67 -7.64 -41.89
CA PHE A 137 8.21 -6.94 -40.70
C PHE A 137 6.94 -7.54 -40.07
N ALA A 138 6.73 -8.86 -40.17
CA ALA A 138 5.56 -9.53 -39.61
C ALA A 138 5.36 -9.25 -38.10
N SER A 139 6.47 -9.03 -37.37
CA SER A 139 6.44 -8.73 -35.94
C SER A 139 5.87 -7.36 -35.61
N ILE A 140 6.06 -6.39 -36.53
CA ILE A 140 5.51 -5.03 -36.42
C ILE A 140 4.13 -4.94 -37.06
N ARG A 141 3.92 -5.61 -38.21
CA ARG A 141 2.66 -5.51 -38.95
C ARG A 141 1.52 -6.08 -38.12
N GLU A 142 0.44 -5.32 -38.07
CA GLU A 142 -0.78 -5.72 -37.38
C GLU A 142 -2.00 -5.74 -38.32
N ALA A 143 -2.85 -6.74 -38.15
CA ALA A 143 -4.12 -6.88 -38.86
C ALA A 143 -5.29 -6.23 -38.11
N GLU A 144 -6.48 -6.27 -38.72
CA GLU A 144 -7.73 -6.08 -37.98
C GLU A 144 -8.05 -7.35 -37.20
N TYR A 145 -8.50 -7.21 -35.95
CA TYR A 145 -8.84 -8.38 -35.14
C TYR A 145 -9.79 -8.02 -34.01
N THR A 146 -10.54 -9.03 -33.56
CA THR A 146 -11.28 -9.01 -32.31
C THR A 146 -10.64 -10.02 -31.39
N TRP A 147 -10.48 -9.66 -30.12
CA TRP A 147 -9.78 -10.49 -29.16
C TRP A 147 -10.55 -10.61 -27.87
N PHE A 148 -10.31 -11.72 -27.18
CA PHE A 148 -10.81 -12.03 -25.86
C PHE A 148 -9.67 -12.68 -25.07
N LYS A 149 -9.46 -12.26 -23.83
CA LYS A 149 -8.40 -12.73 -22.95
C LYS A 149 -8.95 -12.99 -21.56
N ALA A 150 -8.61 -14.13 -20.99
CA ALA A 150 -8.79 -14.43 -19.58
C ALA A 150 -7.42 -14.42 -18.89
N THR A 151 -7.34 -13.78 -17.73
CA THR A 151 -6.08 -13.63 -16.99
C THR A 151 -6.24 -14.16 -15.57
N TYR A 152 -5.26 -14.92 -15.12
CA TYR A 152 -5.06 -15.27 -13.72
C TYR A 152 -3.63 -14.92 -13.35
N LYS A 153 -3.46 -14.16 -12.26
CA LYS A 153 -2.14 -13.75 -11.76
C LYS A 153 -2.11 -13.93 -10.25
N ASN A 154 -1.04 -14.54 -9.75
CA ASN A 154 -0.71 -14.54 -8.34
C ASN A 154 0.61 -13.78 -8.14
N THR A 155 0.72 -13.00 -7.08
CA THR A 155 1.91 -12.20 -6.78
C THR A 155 2.16 -12.21 -5.29
N ASP A 156 3.38 -12.61 -4.92
CA ASP A 156 3.83 -12.65 -3.54
C ASP A 156 4.77 -11.47 -3.28
N ASP A 157 4.42 -10.66 -2.30
CA ASP A 157 5.23 -9.56 -1.78
C ASP A 157 5.88 -10.03 -0.46
N LEU A 158 7.12 -10.50 -0.59
CA LEU A 158 7.88 -11.12 0.49
C LEU A 158 8.20 -10.16 1.64
N LEU A 159 8.27 -8.85 1.36
CA LEU A 159 8.58 -7.85 2.39
C LEU A 159 7.41 -7.62 3.34
N ASN A 160 6.17 -7.74 2.83
CA ASN A 160 4.95 -7.47 3.58
C ASN A 160 4.15 -8.74 3.90
N GLY A 161 4.69 -9.93 3.59
CA GLY A 161 3.98 -11.22 3.74
C GLY A 161 2.65 -11.25 3.00
N ARG A 162 2.57 -10.54 1.87
CA ARG A 162 1.33 -10.22 1.17
C ARG A 162 1.16 -11.12 -0.05
N ILE A 163 0.00 -11.73 -0.17
CA ILE A 163 -0.39 -12.49 -1.37
C ILE A 163 -1.49 -11.71 -2.09
N SER A 164 -1.27 -11.45 -3.38
CA SER A 164 -2.25 -10.80 -4.25
C SER A 164 -2.65 -11.72 -5.40
N THR A 165 -3.94 -11.95 -5.54
CA THR A 165 -4.51 -12.71 -6.65
C THR A 165 -5.38 -11.80 -7.52
N MET A 166 -5.23 -11.91 -8.83
CA MET A 166 -6.04 -11.19 -9.81
C MET A 166 -6.63 -12.18 -10.81
N THR A 167 -7.93 -12.09 -11.03
CA THR A 167 -8.62 -12.71 -12.16
C THR A 167 -9.20 -11.64 -13.06
N GLY A 168 -9.05 -11.78 -14.37
CA GLY A 168 -9.43 -10.76 -15.33
C GLY A 168 -10.08 -11.32 -16.57
N LEU A 169 -11.04 -10.58 -17.13
CA LEU A 169 -11.58 -10.80 -18.46
C LEU A 169 -11.44 -9.52 -19.25
N ALA A 170 -10.82 -9.63 -20.42
CA ALA A 170 -10.58 -8.51 -21.31
C ALA A 170 -11.04 -8.85 -22.72
N PHE A 171 -11.54 -7.85 -23.42
CA PHE A 171 -11.91 -7.98 -24.82
C PHE A 171 -11.68 -6.66 -25.54
N GLY A 172 -11.54 -6.73 -26.85
CA GLY A 172 -11.39 -5.53 -27.66
C GLY A 172 -11.36 -5.84 -29.14
N ARG A 173 -11.23 -4.76 -29.91
CA ARG A 173 -11.16 -4.80 -31.36
C ARG A 173 -10.20 -3.75 -31.87
N GLN A 174 -9.46 -4.11 -32.90
CA GLN A 174 -8.63 -3.23 -33.69
C GLN A 174 -9.10 -3.21 -35.15
N VAL A 175 -9.04 -2.05 -35.78
CA VAL A 175 -9.39 -1.81 -37.18
C VAL A 175 -8.28 -1.05 -37.89
N ALA A 176 -8.21 -1.22 -39.21
CA ALA A 176 -7.33 -0.48 -40.09
C ALA A 176 -7.97 0.84 -40.50
N LEU A 177 -7.22 1.92 -40.31
CA LEU A 177 -7.61 3.24 -40.80
C LEU A 177 -7.07 3.47 -42.21
N ASP A 178 -5.85 3.02 -42.46
CA ASP A 178 -5.21 2.97 -43.78
C ASP A 178 -4.15 1.85 -43.83
N GLU A 179 -3.18 1.90 -44.74
CA GLU A 179 -2.12 0.90 -44.86
C GLU A 179 -1.21 0.84 -43.62
N ASN A 180 -0.97 1.98 -42.96
CA ASN A 180 0.04 2.17 -41.91
C ASN A 180 -0.56 2.40 -40.51
N TRP A 181 -1.82 2.83 -40.43
CA TRP A 181 -2.49 3.20 -39.19
C TRP A 181 -3.52 2.18 -38.75
N ARG A 182 -3.51 1.85 -37.46
CA ARG A 182 -4.52 1.01 -36.80
C ARG A 182 -5.05 1.75 -35.58
N SER A 183 -6.34 1.58 -35.33
CA SER A 183 -6.99 2.07 -34.11
C SER A 183 -7.74 0.94 -33.44
N GLY A 184 -7.68 0.88 -32.11
CA GLY A 184 -8.36 -0.16 -31.35
C GLY A 184 -8.98 0.36 -30.07
N LEU A 185 -10.01 -0.35 -29.62
CA LEU A 185 -10.67 -0.15 -28.35
C LEU A 185 -10.68 -1.45 -27.56
N GLY A 186 -10.59 -1.34 -26.25
CA GLY A 186 -10.65 -2.50 -25.36
C GLY A 186 -11.19 -2.13 -23.99
N ALA A 187 -11.70 -3.16 -23.32
CA ALA A 187 -12.12 -3.09 -21.94
C ALA A 187 -11.66 -4.32 -21.18
N ILE A 188 -11.43 -4.15 -19.87
CA ILE A 188 -11.10 -5.23 -18.95
C ILE A 188 -11.82 -5.03 -17.63
N VAL A 189 -12.29 -6.13 -17.05
CA VAL A 189 -12.74 -6.23 -15.67
C VAL A 189 -11.83 -7.18 -14.92
N ASN A 190 -11.33 -6.74 -13.76
CA ASN A 190 -10.47 -7.54 -12.90
C ASN A 190 -11.08 -7.64 -11.51
N ARG A 191 -11.11 -8.85 -10.96
CA ARG A 191 -11.34 -9.09 -9.53
C ARG A 191 -9.98 -9.27 -8.87
N ASN A 192 -9.73 -8.46 -7.86
CA ASN A 192 -8.48 -8.38 -7.12
C ASN A 192 -8.73 -8.83 -5.70
N LYS A 193 -7.90 -9.72 -5.20
CA LYS A 193 -7.89 -10.12 -3.79
C LYS A 193 -6.48 -9.93 -3.25
N PHE A 194 -6.41 -9.38 -2.06
CA PHE A 194 -5.18 -9.19 -1.31
C PHE A 194 -5.39 -9.74 0.11
N ASP A 195 -4.50 -10.58 0.58
CA ASP A 195 -4.49 -11.10 1.95
C ASP A 195 -3.09 -11.00 2.58
N ASN A 196 -3.04 -10.62 3.86
CA ASN A 196 -1.92 -10.83 4.77
C ASN A 196 -2.44 -11.21 6.17
N ALA A 197 -1.55 -11.36 7.16
CA ALA A 197 -1.91 -11.82 8.51
C ALA A 197 -2.90 -10.90 9.27
N LEU A 198 -2.96 -9.60 8.94
CA LEU A 198 -3.71 -8.59 9.70
C LEU A 198 -4.74 -7.82 8.85
N LEU A 199 -4.68 -7.94 7.52
CA LEU A 199 -5.40 -7.15 6.55
C LEU A 199 -5.78 -8.03 5.36
N SER A 200 -7.04 -7.95 4.96
CA SER A 200 -7.51 -8.55 3.71
C SER A 200 -8.39 -7.55 2.98
N SER A 201 -8.33 -7.61 1.65
CA SER A 201 -9.07 -6.73 0.79
C SER A 201 -9.48 -7.42 -0.49
N GLU A 202 -10.68 -7.11 -0.94
CA GLU A 202 -11.21 -7.59 -2.20
C GLU A 202 -11.80 -6.40 -2.96
N GLY A 203 -11.58 -6.37 -4.27
CA GLY A 203 -12.08 -5.29 -5.09
C GLY A 203 -12.23 -5.68 -6.55
N THR A 204 -13.00 -4.88 -7.27
CA THR A 204 -13.15 -4.98 -8.72
C THR A 204 -12.60 -3.72 -9.36
N SER A 205 -11.81 -3.87 -10.42
CA SER A 205 -11.35 -2.76 -11.25
C SER A 205 -11.88 -2.92 -12.67
N TYR A 206 -12.28 -1.80 -13.25
CA TYR A 206 -12.78 -1.68 -14.61
C TYR A 206 -11.86 -0.75 -15.37
N HIS A 207 -11.47 -1.14 -16.58
CA HIS A 207 -10.69 -0.28 -17.45
C HIS A 207 -11.31 -0.28 -18.85
N ILE A 208 -11.25 0.87 -19.49
CA ILE A 208 -11.62 1.07 -20.89
C ILE A 208 -10.56 1.94 -21.53
N GLY A 209 -10.24 1.68 -22.79
CA GLY A 209 -9.11 2.33 -23.41
C GLY A 209 -9.10 2.21 -24.91
N ALA A 210 -8.23 3.02 -25.49
CA ALA A 210 -8.01 3.12 -26.91
C ALA A 210 -6.52 3.03 -27.20
N VAL A 211 -6.18 2.54 -28.39
CA VAL A 211 -4.82 2.51 -28.92
C VAL A 211 -4.81 3.01 -30.34
N LEU A 212 -3.77 3.76 -30.68
CA LEU A 212 -3.44 4.16 -32.03
C LEU A 212 -2.04 3.66 -32.35
N LYS A 213 -1.89 2.99 -33.49
CA LYS A 213 -0.63 2.39 -33.93
C LYS A 213 -0.30 2.87 -35.32
N TYR A 214 0.96 3.22 -35.52
CA TYR A 214 1.58 3.55 -36.79
C TYR A 214 2.68 2.54 -37.07
N MET A 215 2.64 1.95 -38.25
CA MET A 215 3.63 0.99 -38.73
C MET A 215 4.00 1.39 -40.15
N ASN A 216 5.28 1.58 -40.42
CA ASN A 216 5.76 1.87 -41.77
C ASN A 216 7.14 1.25 -41.97
N GLY A 217 7.18 0.18 -42.77
CA GLY A 217 8.37 -0.65 -42.92
C GLY A 217 8.85 -1.16 -41.55
N PRO A 218 10.12 -0.89 -41.16
CA PRO A 218 10.68 -1.37 -39.90
C PRO A 218 10.26 -0.54 -38.67
N TRP A 219 9.51 0.57 -38.83
CA TRP A 219 9.17 1.46 -37.73
C TRP A 219 7.82 1.11 -37.11
N LEU A 220 7.79 1.07 -35.78
CA LEU A 220 6.60 0.98 -34.95
C LEU A 220 6.50 2.20 -34.03
N ALA A 221 5.36 2.87 -34.02
CA ALA A 221 5.03 3.88 -33.02
C ALA A 221 3.59 3.69 -32.57
N THR A 222 3.38 3.62 -31.26
CA THR A 222 2.08 3.31 -30.68
C THR A 222 1.82 4.20 -29.48
N THR A 223 0.56 4.59 -29.31
CA THR A 223 0.09 5.27 -28.13
C THR A 223 -1.21 4.65 -27.67
N ALA A 224 -1.36 4.43 -26.38
CA ALA A 224 -2.62 3.99 -25.80
C ALA A 224 -2.98 4.81 -24.58
N LEU A 225 -4.28 4.94 -24.35
CA LEU A 225 -4.86 5.60 -23.20
C LEU A 225 -5.88 4.66 -22.56
N SER A 226 -5.88 4.60 -21.24
CA SER A 226 -6.75 3.74 -20.43
C SER A 226 -7.33 4.55 -19.28
N GLY A 227 -8.66 4.68 -19.23
CA GLY A 227 -9.38 5.17 -18.06
C GLY A 227 -9.72 3.99 -17.16
N SER A 228 -9.63 4.20 -15.84
CA SER A 228 -9.92 3.16 -14.86
C SER A 228 -10.80 3.64 -13.71
N TYR A 229 -11.59 2.71 -13.20
CA TYR A 229 -12.39 2.86 -12.00
C TYR A 229 -12.24 1.61 -11.14
N GLN A 230 -12.17 1.77 -9.84
CA GLN A 230 -12.10 0.64 -8.91
C GLN A 230 -12.97 0.85 -7.69
N GLU A 231 -13.50 -0.25 -7.19
CA GLU A 231 -14.17 -0.32 -5.91
C GLU A 231 -13.61 -1.49 -5.12
N ALA A 232 -13.43 -1.29 -3.82
CA ALA A 232 -12.93 -2.34 -2.97
C ALA A 232 -13.39 -2.20 -1.53
N GLU A 233 -13.46 -3.34 -0.87
CA GLU A 233 -13.66 -3.45 0.56
C GLU A 233 -12.38 -3.99 1.19
N SER A 234 -11.97 -3.38 2.28
CA SER A 234 -10.84 -3.84 3.09
C SER A 234 -11.28 -4.04 4.52
N HIS A 235 -10.71 -5.04 5.18
CA HIS A 235 -10.86 -5.22 6.61
C HIS A 235 -9.51 -5.47 7.25
N ARG A 236 -9.28 -4.85 8.41
CA ARG A 236 -8.08 -5.09 9.22
C ARG A 236 -8.44 -5.48 10.64
N ILE A 237 -7.60 -6.29 11.24
CA ILE A 237 -7.65 -6.60 12.67
C ILE A 237 -6.99 -5.43 13.40
N VAL A 238 -7.81 -4.66 14.11
CA VAL A 238 -7.35 -3.60 15.02
C VAL A 238 -7.16 -4.19 16.41
N PRO A 239 -6.54 -3.45 17.34
CA PRO A 239 -6.26 -3.99 18.65
C PRO A 239 -7.50 -4.50 19.41
N GLY A 240 -7.30 -5.52 20.24
CA GLY A 240 -8.39 -6.26 20.90
C GLY A 240 -9.18 -7.20 19.98
N GLY A 241 -8.67 -7.49 18.78
CA GLY A 241 -9.29 -8.42 17.83
C GLY A 241 -10.52 -7.85 17.10
N ALA A 242 -10.81 -6.56 17.28
CA ALA A 242 -11.90 -5.91 16.56
C ALA A 242 -11.56 -5.77 15.06
N ILE A 243 -12.60 -5.67 14.23
CA ILE A 243 -12.44 -5.55 12.78
C ILE A 243 -12.82 -4.13 12.36
N ALA A 244 -11.87 -3.40 11.78
CA ALA A 244 -12.13 -2.14 11.09
C ALA A 244 -12.34 -2.40 9.60
N ARG A 245 -13.40 -1.82 9.02
CA ARG A 245 -13.74 -1.96 7.60
C ARG A 245 -13.52 -0.65 6.86
N SER A 246 -13.15 -0.73 5.59
CA SER A 246 -12.96 0.42 4.72
C SER A 246 -13.57 0.13 3.36
N ASN A 247 -14.35 1.08 2.85
CA ASN A 247 -14.82 1.07 1.48
C ASN A 247 -14.00 2.08 0.68
N GLN A 248 -13.33 1.59 -0.34
CA GLN A 248 -12.43 2.37 -1.18
C GLN A 248 -13.01 2.50 -2.57
N ARG A 249 -12.86 3.70 -3.12
CA ARG A 249 -13.14 3.98 -4.52
C ARG A 249 -11.97 4.73 -5.12
N GLY A 250 -11.58 4.33 -6.31
CA GLY A 250 -10.49 4.97 -7.03
C GLY A 250 -10.86 5.18 -8.49
N SER A 251 -10.29 6.22 -9.08
CA SER A 251 -10.29 6.41 -10.51
C SER A 251 -8.89 6.77 -10.98
N GLY A 252 -8.60 6.50 -12.23
CA GLY A 252 -7.28 6.77 -12.77
C GLY A 252 -7.29 6.88 -14.28
N MET A 253 -6.19 7.39 -14.79
CA MET A 253 -5.90 7.43 -16.21
C MET A 253 -4.47 6.97 -16.41
N SER A 254 -4.21 6.18 -17.44
CA SER A 254 -2.87 5.74 -17.78
C SER A 254 -2.66 5.84 -19.27
N ALA A 255 -1.49 6.33 -19.65
CA ALA A 255 -1.07 6.46 -21.03
C ALA A 255 0.24 5.69 -21.22
N ARG A 256 0.37 5.07 -22.39
CA ARG A 256 1.62 4.47 -22.85
C ARG A 256 2.00 5.03 -24.19
N PHE A 257 3.28 5.31 -24.36
CA PHE A 257 3.91 5.50 -25.65
C PHE A 257 4.93 4.38 -25.84
N ARG A 258 4.86 3.66 -26.97
CA ARG A 258 5.80 2.60 -27.31
C ARG A 258 6.33 2.85 -28.72
N ALA A 259 7.65 2.87 -28.86
CA ALA A 259 8.34 2.95 -30.14
C ALA A 259 9.24 1.74 -30.33
N GLY A 260 9.37 1.28 -31.58
CA GLY A 260 10.16 0.12 -31.93
C GLY A 260 10.76 0.22 -33.33
N TYR A 261 11.83 -0.54 -33.55
CA TYR A 261 12.44 -0.71 -34.86
C TYR A 261 12.78 -2.18 -35.08
N GLU A 262 12.33 -2.80 -36.16
CA GLU A 262 12.64 -4.21 -36.45
C GLU A 262 13.87 -4.34 -37.35
N PHE A 263 14.83 -5.15 -36.91
CA PHE A 263 15.98 -5.61 -37.68
C PHE A 263 15.73 -7.03 -38.17
N GLU A 264 15.70 -7.21 -39.49
CA GLU A 264 15.64 -8.55 -40.12
C GLU A 264 17.04 -9.19 -40.11
N LEU A 265 17.15 -10.42 -39.60
CA LEU A 265 18.39 -11.20 -39.45
C LEU A 265 18.30 -12.52 -40.23
N GLY A 266 17.90 -12.44 -41.50
CA GLY A 266 17.71 -13.62 -42.36
C GLY A 266 16.46 -14.41 -41.98
N THR A 267 16.60 -15.44 -41.14
CA THR A 267 15.46 -16.30 -40.72
C THR A 267 14.78 -15.84 -39.42
N GLY A 268 15.27 -14.76 -38.81
CA GLY A 268 14.70 -14.20 -37.59
C GLY A 268 14.73 -12.68 -37.61
N TYR A 269 14.25 -12.08 -36.54
CA TYR A 269 14.25 -10.63 -36.36
C TYR A 269 14.57 -10.26 -34.92
N VAL A 270 15.02 -9.02 -34.71
CA VAL A 270 15.15 -8.40 -33.39
C VAL A 270 14.47 -7.05 -33.44
N MET A 271 13.60 -6.78 -32.47
CA MET A 271 12.92 -5.49 -32.35
C MET A 271 13.19 -4.89 -30.96
N PRO A 272 14.16 -3.98 -30.80
CA PRO A 272 14.22 -3.14 -29.62
C PRO A 272 12.94 -2.31 -29.47
N LEU A 273 12.44 -2.25 -28.23
CA LEU A 273 11.28 -1.47 -27.84
C LEU A 273 11.66 -0.48 -26.74
N VAL A 274 11.07 0.71 -26.81
CA VAL A 274 11.14 1.72 -25.76
C VAL A 274 9.72 2.09 -25.36
N ASP A 275 9.43 1.91 -24.07
CA ASP A 275 8.12 2.19 -23.48
C ASP A 275 8.22 3.34 -22.49
N LEU A 276 7.28 4.29 -22.58
CA LEU A 276 7.05 5.32 -21.59
C LEU A 276 5.64 5.18 -21.04
N ASP A 277 5.54 4.87 -19.76
CA ASP A 277 4.29 4.73 -19.04
C ASP A 277 4.05 5.91 -18.09
N VAL A 278 2.86 6.50 -18.19
CA VAL A 278 2.42 7.57 -17.30
C VAL A 278 1.08 7.17 -16.70
N SER A 279 0.98 7.16 -15.38
CA SER A 279 -0.26 6.88 -14.68
C SER A 279 -0.58 7.99 -13.68
N TRP A 280 -1.82 8.43 -13.72
CA TRP A 280 -2.43 9.27 -12.70
C TRP A 280 -3.53 8.49 -12.01
N MET A 281 -3.55 8.52 -10.67
CA MET A 281 -4.52 7.79 -9.87
C MET A 281 -5.01 8.67 -8.73
N ARG A 282 -6.30 8.59 -8.47
CA ARG A 282 -6.94 9.22 -7.32
C ARG A 282 -7.71 8.16 -6.56
N ALA A 283 -7.39 7.99 -5.29
CA ALA A 283 -8.11 7.08 -4.40
C ALA A 283 -8.74 7.85 -3.23
N GLY A 284 -9.96 7.47 -2.89
CA GLY A 284 -10.66 7.92 -1.70
C GLY A 284 -11.12 6.71 -0.88
N SER A 285 -11.07 6.82 0.44
CA SER A 285 -11.54 5.77 1.34
C SER A 285 -12.48 6.34 2.39
N ARG A 286 -13.43 5.50 2.81
CA ARG A 286 -14.26 5.73 3.98
C ARG A 286 -14.11 4.55 4.92
N ILE A 287 -13.54 4.80 6.09
CA ILE A 287 -13.35 3.80 7.13
C ILE A 287 -14.56 3.82 8.07
N SER A 288 -15.12 2.65 8.36
CA SER A 288 -16.17 2.45 9.35
C SER A 288 -15.83 1.26 10.24
N GLY A 289 -15.90 1.44 11.56
CA GLY A 289 -15.80 0.37 12.55
C GLY A 289 -17.13 0.09 13.25
N ASN A 290 -17.25 -1.09 13.87
CA ASN A 290 -18.39 -1.44 14.76
C ASN A 290 -18.50 -0.54 16.01
N ARG A 291 -17.50 0.30 16.26
CA ARG A 291 -17.56 1.47 17.14
C ARG A 291 -16.94 2.67 16.42
N ARG A 292 -17.34 3.86 16.84
CA ARG A 292 -17.33 5.18 16.16
C ARG A 292 -15.95 5.67 15.67
N TRP A 293 -15.28 4.93 14.79
CA TRP A 293 -14.04 5.34 14.10
C TRP A 293 -14.41 5.82 12.69
N ASN A 294 -14.62 7.13 12.54
CA ASN A 294 -14.95 7.76 11.26
C ASN A 294 -13.77 8.63 10.84
N VAL A 295 -12.67 8.01 10.40
CA VAL A 295 -11.50 8.74 9.88
C VAL A 295 -11.62 8.77 8.36
N ARG A 296 -11.74 9.99 7.80
CA ARG A 296 -11.60 10.22 6.36
C ARG A 296 -10.12 10.42 6.07
N SER A 297 -9.52 9.59 5.22
CA SER A 297 -8.26 9.94 4.56
C SER A 297 -8.59 10.45 3.16
N GLY A 298 -8.31 11.74 2.91
CA GLY A 298 -8.28 12.29 1.56
C GLY A 298 -6.87 12.15 1.00
N GLY A 299 -6.73 11.45 -0.11
CA GLY A 299 -5.52 11.52 -0.93
C GLY A 299 -5.56 12.77 -1.81
N VAL A 300 -4.46 13.53 -1.84
CA VAL A 300 -4.16 14.52 -2.87
C VAL A 300 -3.47 13.81 -4.02
#